data_AF-A0ABD1GXW9-F1
#
_entry.id   AF-A0ABD1GXW9-F1
#
_cell.length_a   1.000
_cell.length_b   1.000
_cell.length_c   1.000
_cell.angle_alpha   90.00
_cell.angle_beta   90.00
_cell.angle_gamma   90.00
#
_symmetry.space_group_name_H-M   'P 1'
#
loop_
_entity.id
_entity.type
_entity.pdbx_description
1 polymer ?
#
loop_
_entity_poly.entity_id
_entity_poly.type
_entity_poly.pdbx_seq_one_letter_code
_entity_poly.pdbx_strand_id
1 'polypeptide(L)'
;MEGRLDVQGNIYAFGILLLEIVSGRPPYCKEKGCLVEWANEFLEIPDVMSYVVDRELKHFRYEDLKEICEVVNLCIHPNLSRRTTMRELCSTLENGIDTSISAKMKSSLAWAEHALGL
;
A
#
# COMPACT_ATOMS: atom_id res chain seq x y z
N MET A 1 -22.51 -20.39 8.81
CA MET A 1 -22.28 -20.10 7.38
C MET A 1 -20.80 -19.82 7.24
N GLU A 2 -20.02 -20.80 6.82
CA GLU A 2 -18.59 -20.60 6.55
C GLU A 2 -18.45 -19.50 5.50
N GLY A 3 -17.64 -18.49 5.81
CA GLY A 3 -17.39 -17.36 4.94
C GLY A 3 -16.87 -17.86 3.61
N ARG A 4 -17.62 -17.62 2.53
CA ARG A 4 -17.02 -17.64 1.19
C ARG A 4 -15.90 -16.60 1.25
N LEU A 5 -14.66 -17.06 1.27
CA LEU A 5 -13.48 -16.23 1.06
C LEU A 5 -13.67 -15.59 -0.32
N ASP A 6 -14.21 -14.38 -0.35
CA ASP A 6 -14.32 -13.62 -1.57
C ASP A 6 -12.91 -13.14 -1.91
N VAL A 7 -12.26 -13.84 -2.84
CA VAL A 7 -10.93 -13.49 -3.31
C VAL A 7 -10.89 -12.03 -3.77
N GLN A 8 -11.98 -11.54 -4.36
CA GLN A 8 -12.08 -10.15 -4.80
C GLN A 8 -12.15 -9.18 -3.62
N GLY A 9 -12.96 -9.48 -2.60
CA GLY A 9 -12.97 -8.75 -1.34
C GLY A 9 -11.60 -8.73 -0.65
N ASN A 10 -10.85 -9.84 -0.67
CA ASN A 10 -9.50 -9.89 -0.12
C ASN A 10 -8.50 -9.04 -0.92
N ILE A 11 -8.57 -9.06 -2.25
CA ILE A 11 -7.75 -8.19 -3.11
C ILE A 11 -8.06 -6.72 -2.84
N TYR A 12 -9.35 -6.36 -2.76
CA TYR A 12 -9.76 -5.00 -2.43
C TYR A 12 -9.26 -4.56 -1.05
N ALA A 13 -9.42 -5.41 -0.02
CA ALA A 13 -8.94 -5.15 1.32
C ALA A 13 -7.41 -5.03 1.38
N PHE A 14 -6.67 -5.80 0.56
CA PHE A 14 -5.22 -5.67 0.44
C PHE A 14 -4.82 -4.30 -0.12
N GLY A 15 -5.52 -3.79 -1.12
CA GLY A 15 -5.32 -2.44 -1.65
C GLY A 15 -5.54 -1.34 -0.60
N ILE A 16 -6.60 -1.47 0.21
CA ILE A 16 -6.83 -0.54 1.34
C ILE A 16 -5.70 -0.63 2.35
N LEU A 17 -5.26 -1.84 2.73
CA LEU A 17 -4.17 -2.01 3.68
C LEU A 17 -2.88 -1.34 3.22
N LEU A 18 -2.53 -1.47 1.93
CA LEU A 18 -1.36 -0.77 1.36
C LEU A 18 -1.52 0.75 1.43
N LEU A 19 -2.72 1.29 1.16
CA LEU A 19 -3.00 2.71 1.32
C LEU A 19 -2.87 3.16 2.78
N GLU A 20 -3.34 2.38 3.74
CA GLU A 20 -3.18 2.68 5.17
C GLU A 20 -1.69 2.76 5.55
N ILE A 21 -0.88 1.81 5.07
CA ILE A 21 0.57 1.77 5.33
C ILE A 21 1.27 3.00 4.74
N VAL A 22 1.00 3.34 3.47
CA VAL A 22 1.66 4.45 2.79
C VAL A 22 1.25 5.79 3.37
N SER A 23 -0.03 5.96 3.70
CA SER A 23 -0.59 7.25 4.12
C SER A 23 -0.59 7.48 5.62
N GLY A 24 -0.42 6.43 6.44
CA GLY A 24 -0.57 6.50 7.89
C GLY A 24 -2.01 6.82 8.33
N ARG A 25 -3.00 6.67 7.45
CA ARG A 25 -4.41 7.02 7.70
C ARG A 25 -5.27 5.76 7.82
N PRO A 26 -6.28 5.74 8.70
CA PRO A 26 -7.26 4.66 8.73
C PRO A 26 -8.16 4.68 7.47
N PRO A 27 -8.86 3.59 7.14
CA PRO A 27 -9.67 3.47 5.92
C PRO A 27 -10.82 4.48 5.88
N TYR A 28 -11.28 4.89 7.07
CA TYR A 28 -12.28 5.93 7.24
C TYR A 28 -11.96 6.75 8.49
N CYS A 29 -12.08 8.07 8.37
CA CYS A 29 -11.97 9.03 9.47
C CYS A 29 -13.08 10.07 9.31
N LYS A 30 -13.78 10.43 10.39
CA LYS A 30 -14.93 11.35 10.32
C LYS A 30 -14.55 12.70 9.72
N GLU A 31 -13.35 13.18 10.04
CA GLU A 31 -12.82 14.47 9.64
C GLU A 31 -12.26 14.46 8.22
N LYS A 32 -11.75 13.30 7.76
CA LYS A 32 -11.01 13.17 6.49
C LYS A 32 -11.69 12.30 5.43
N GLY A 33 -12.85 11.72 5.74
CA GLY A 33 -13.64 10.89 4.82
C GLY A 33 -13.07 9.49 4.56
N CYS A 34 -13.50 8.90 3.44
CA CYS A 34 -13.05 7.61 2.94
C CYS A 34 -11.63 7.73 2.37
N LEU A 35 -10.74 6.83 2.77
CA LEU A 35 -9.34 6.83 2.35
C LEU A 35 -9.19 6.66 0.83
N VAL A 36 -9.98 5.75 0.25
CA VAL A 36 -9.93 5.42 -1.19
C VAL A 36 -10.38 6.62 -2.04
N GLU A 37 -11.48 7.28 -1.65
CA GLU A 37 -12.00 8.45 -2.37
C GLU A 37 -10.98 9.59 -2.41
N TRP A 38 -10.32 9.85 -1.28
CA TRP A 38 -9.24 10.84 -1.21
C TRP A 38 -8.01 10.42 -2.01
N ALA A 39 -7.57 9.15 -1.91
CA ALA A 39 -6.36 8.70 -2.58
C ALA A 39 -6.49 8.73 -4.12
N ASN A 40 -7.68 8.47 -4.66
CA ASN A 40 -7.95 8.49 -6.10
C ASN A 40 -7.60 9.83 -6.78
N GLU A 41 -7.58 10.94 -6.04
CA GLU A 41 -7.16 12.25 -6.58
C GLU A 41 -5.67 12.29 -6.94
N PHE A 42 -4.85 11.39 -6.39
CA PHE A 42 -3.39 11.40 -6.53
C PHE A 42 -2.84 10.16 -7.25
N LEU A 43 -3.50 9.01 -7.12
CA LEU A 43 -2.97 7.69 -7.54
C LEU A 43 -2.65 7.60 -9.04
N GLU A 44 -3.35 8.34 -9.90
CA GLU A 44 -3.15 8.30 -11.35
C GLU A 44 -2.29 9.45 -11.89
N ILE A 45 -1.90 10.41 -11.04
CA ILE A 45 -1.20 11.62 -11.47
C ILE A 45 0.23 11.59 -10.91
N PRO A 46 1.24 11.25 -11.74
CA PRO A 46 2.61 11.05 -11.27
C PRO A 46 3.18 12.22 -10.47
N ASP A 47 2.89 13.45 -10.88
CA ASP A 47 3.44 14.67 -10.27
C ASP A 47 2.93 14.95 -8.85
N VAL A 48 1.76 14.42 -8.48
CA VAL A 48 1.14 14.64 -7.16
C VAL A 48 1.00 13.35 -6.34
N MET A 49 1.41 12.21 -6.89
CA MET A 49 1.32 10.90 -6.22
C MET A 49 1.96 10.90 -4.83
N SER A 50 3.07 11.62 -4.65
CA SER A 50 3.76 11.74 -3.36
C SER A 50 2.91 12.35 -2.24
N TYR A 51 1.79 13.03 -2.57
CA TYR A 51 0.86 13.55 -1.56
C TYR A 51 0.03 12.47 -0.85
N VAL A 52 0.03 11.24 -1.36
CA VAL A 52 -0.57 10.10 -0.67
C VAL A 52 0.25 9.66 0.56
N VAL A 53 1.54 9.99 0.58
CA VAL A 53 2.49 9.51 1.60
C VAL A 53 2.28 10.23 2.94
N ASP A 54 2.41 9.48 4.03
CA ASP A 54 2.43 10.04 5.39
C ASP A 54 3.48 11.16 5.50
N ARG A 55 3.07 12.30 6.05
CA ARG A 55 3.95 13.46 6.25
C ARG A 55 5.09 13.17 7.22
N GLU A 56 4.93 12.19 8.10
CA GLU A 56 5.98 11.76 9.02
C GLU A 56 7.06 10.91 8.32
N LEU A 57 6.78 10.35 7.13
CA LEU A 57 7.73 9.58 6.34
C LEU A 57 8.65 10.51 5.53
N LYS A 58 9.72 10.99 6.17
CA LYS A 58 10.66 11.96 5.59
C LYS A 58 11.49 11.45 4.40
N HIS A 59 11.68 10.14 4.30
CA HIS A 59 12.53 9.54 3.28
C HIS A 59 11.84 8.31 2.70
N PHE A 60 11.63 8.32 1.39
CA PHE A 60 11.17 7.18 0.61
C PHE A 60 11.70 7.34 -0.83
N ARG A 61 11.77 6.24 -1.57
CA ARG A 61 12.08 6.27 -2.99
C ARG A 61 10.79 6.42 -3.78
N TYR A 62 10.78 7.32 -4.75
CA TYR A 62 9.61 7.55 -5.57
C TYR A 62 9.27 6.32 -6.42
N GLU A 63 10.27 5.57 -6.84
CA GLU A 63 10.09 4.33 -7.62
C GLU A 63 9.36 3.26 -6.81
N ASP A 64 9.72 3.09 -5.54
CA ASP A 64 9.05 2.14 -4.64
C ASP A 64 7.60 2.57 -4.39
N LEU A 65 7.35 3.88 -4.19
CA LEU A 65 6.00 4.43 -4.06
C LEU A 65 5.16 4.14 -5.30
N LYS A 66 5.72 4.37 -6.49
CA LYS A 66 5.03 4.16 -7.76
C LYS A 66 4.57 2.72 -7.93
N GLU A 67 5.42 1.75 -7.60
CA GLU A 67 5.07 0.32 -7.65
C GLU A 67 3.95 -0.03 -6.66
N ILE A 68 3.99 0.53 -5.44
CA ILE A 68 2.92 0.33 -4.45
C ILE A 68 1.60 0.95 -4.96
N CYS A 69 1.64 2.17 -5.50
CA CYS A 69 0.45 2.85 -6.02
C CYS A 69 -0.17 2.14 -7.23
N GLU A 70 0.64 1.53 -8.10
CA GLU A 70 0.15 0.69 -9.20
C GLU A 70 -0.61 -0.54 -8.66
N VAL A 71 -0.03 -1.23 -7.68
CA VAL A 71 -0.67 -2.39 -7.03
C VAL A 71 -1.97 -1.97 -6.33
N VAL A 72 -1.97 -0.84 -5.64
CA VAL A 72 -3.18 -0.25 -5.04
C VAL A 72 -4.25 -0.02 -6.10
N ASN A 73 -3.91 0.62 -7.22
CA ASN A 73 -4.85 0.89 -8.32
C ASN A 73 -5.46 -0.40 -8.87
N LEU A 74 -4.65 -1.45 -9.07
CA LEU A 74 -5.14 -2.76 -9.50
C LEU A 74 -6.12 -3.39 -8.49
N CYS A 75 -5.90 -3.17 -7.20
CA CYS A 75 -6.73 -3.74 -6.14
C CYS A 75 -8.08 -3.04 -5.95
N ILE A 76 -8.10 -1.70 -5.97
CA ILE A 76 -9.28 -0.92 -5.57
C ILE A 76 -10.28 -0.68 -6.72
N HIS A 77 -9.85 -0.87 -7.98
CA HIS A 77 -10.69 -0.71 -9.16
C HIS A 77 -11.36 -2.04 -9.54
N PRO A 78 -12.70 -2.16 -9.48
CA PRO A 78 -13.40 -3.44 -9.67
C PRO A 78 -13.16 -4.15 -11.02
N ASN A 79 -12.85 -3.38 -12.07
CA ASN A 79 -12.56 -3.94 -13.39
C ASN A 79 -11.16 -4.53 -13.47
N LEU A 80 -10.19 -3.95 -12.75
CA LEU A 80 -8.81 -4.40 -12.68
C LEU A 80 -8.69 -5.57 -11.72
N SER A 81 -9.28 -5.46 -10.52
CA SER A 81 -9.23 -6.49 -9.47
C SER A 81 -9.75 -7.85 -9.95
N ARG A 82 -10.75 -7.86 -10.83
CA ARG A 82 -11.33 -9.08 -11.41
C ARG A 82 -10.40 -9.82 -12.36
N ARG A 83 -9.39 -9.13 -12.90
CA ARG A 83 -8.41 -9.67 -13.85
C ARG A 83 -7.07 -9.97 -13.20
N THR A 84 -6.87 -9.53 -11.97
CA THR A 84 -5.60 -9.68 -11.24
C THR A 84 -5.72 -10.75 -10.15
N THR A 85 -4.63 -11.48 -9.94
CA THR A 85 -4.48 -12.48 -8.88
C THR A 85 -3.56 -11.96 -7.78
N MET A 86 -3.71 -12.47 -6.56
CA MET A 86 -2.76 -12.17 -5.47
C MET A 86 -1.31 -12.50 -5.84
N ARG A 87 -1.09 -13.55 -6.65
CA ARG A 87 0.25 -13.91 -7.13
C ARG A 87 0.87 -12.81 -7.98
N GLU A 88 0.10 -12.22 -8.90
CA GLU A 88 0.58 -11.12 -9.74
C GLU A 88 0.87 -9.88 -8.90
N LEU A 89 -0.03 -9.53 -7.96
CA LEU A 89 0.18 -8.40 -7.06
C LEU A 89 1.46 -8.56 -6.22
N CYS A 90 1.65 -9.74 -5.61
CA CYS A 90 2.88 -10.07 -4.87
C CYS A 90 4.11 -9.97 -5.77
N SER A 91 4.05 -10.55 -6.97
CA SER A 91 5.19 -10.52 -7.90
C SER A 91 5.56 -9.10 -8.34
N THR A 92 4.58 -8.23 -8.56
CA THR A 92 4.84 -6.82 -8.88
C THR A 92 5.59 -6.14 -7.73
N LEU A 93 5.12 -6.30 -6.49
CA LEU A 93 5.77 -5.72 -5.31
C LEU A 93 7.20 -6.27 -5.10
N GLU A 94 7.37 -7.59 -5.20
CA GLU A 94 8.66 -8.27 -4.99
C GLU A 94 9.73 -7.87 -6.03
N ASN A 95 9.31 -7.61 -7.27
CA ASN A 95 10.22 -7.24 -8.35
C ASN A 95 10.42 -5.72 -8.47
N GLY A 96 9.43 -4.94 -8.03
CA GLY A 96 9.42 -3.48 -8.17
C GLY A 96 10.03 -2.72 -6.99
N ILE A 97 10.04 -3.33 -5.80
CA ILE A 97 10.51 -2.67 -4.56
C ILE A 97 11.83 -3.28 -4.12
N ASP A 98 12.80 -2.42 -3.81
CA ASP A 98 14.09 -2.85 -3.27
C ASP A 98 13.99 -3.18 -1.77
N THR A 99 13.86 -4.47 -1.45
CA THR A 99 13.79 -4.95 -0.07
C THR A 99 15.15 -5.23 0.57
N SER A 100 16.28 -4.84 -0.05
CA SER A 100 17.62 -5.16 0.46
C SER A 100 17.90 -4.58 1.84
N ILE A 101 17.32 -3.43 2.18
CA ILE A 101 17.39 -2.80 3.51
C ILE A 101 16.66 -3.68 4.55
N SER A 102 15.49 -4.22 4.18
CA SER A 102 14.70 -5.10 5.04
C SER A 102 15.41 -6.42 5.35
N ALA A 103 16.08 -7.00 4.35
CA ALA A 103 16.86 -8.23 4.51
C ALA A 103 18.01 -8.08 5.53
N LYS A 104 18.46 -6.85 5.80
CA LYS A 104 19.48 -6.54 6.80
C LYS A 104 18.91 -6.53 8.23
N MET A 105 17.64 -6.17 8.40
CA MET A 105 16.94 -6.20 9.69
C MET A 105 16.23 -7.54 9.86
N LYS A 106 16.94 -8.47 10.50
CA LYS A 106 16.56 -9.90 10.61
C LYS A 106 15.31 -10.19 11.44
N SER A 107 14.71 -9.20 12.11
CA SER A 107 13.48 -9.38 12.89
C SER A 107 12.69 -8.09 13.03
N SER A 108 11.38 -8.22 13.22
CA SER A 108 10.47 -7.09 13.52
C SER A 108 10.88 -6.30 14.77
N LEU A 109 11.60 -6.94 15.71
CA LEU A 109 12.16 -6.28 16.90
C LEU A 109 13.30 -5.34 16.51
N ALA A 110 14.22 -5.80 15.65
CA ALA A 110 15.34 -5.00 15.17
C ALA A 110 14.86 -3.76 14.38
N TRP A 111 13.70 -3.88 13.73
CA TRP A 111 13.02 -2.74 13.10
C TRP A 111 12.54 -1.70 14.12
N ALA A 112 11.88 -2.16 15.19
CA ALA A 112 11.38 -1.27 16.23
C ALA A 112 12.51 -0.57 17.00
N GLU A 113 13.58 -1.30 17.34
CA GLU A 113 14.75 -0.75 18.04
C GLU A 113 15.42 0.38 17.23
N HIS A 114 15.68 0.14 15.94
CA HIS A 114 16.26 1.16 15.07
C HIS A 114 15.33 2.37 14.87
N ALA A 115 14.01 2.15 14.71
CA ALA A 115 13.05 3.24 14.58
C ALA A 115 12.97 4.11 15.85
N LEU A 116 13.19 3.51 17.02
CA LEU A 116 13.23 4.20 18.31
C LEU A 116 14.62 4.76 18.67
N GLY A 117 15.65 4.48 17.85
CA GLY A 117 17.03 4.89 18.09
C GLY A 117 17.68 4.20 19.29
N LEU A 118 17.26 2.96 19.59
CA LEU A 118 17.78 2.11 20.66
C LEU A 118 18.99 1.27 20.20
#